data_AF-A0A6I8Q8E3-F1
#
_entry.id   AF-A0A6I8Q8E3-F1
#
_cell.length_a   1.000
_cell.length_b   1.000
_cell.length_c   1.000
_cell.angle_alpha   90.00
_cell.angle_beta   90.00
_cell.angle_gamma   90.00
#
_symmetry.space_group_name_H-M   'P 1'
#
loop_
_entity.id
_entity.type
_entity.pdbx_description
1 polymer ?
#
loop_
_entity_poly.entity_id
_entity_poly.type
_entity_poly.pdbx_seq_one_letter_code
_entity_poly.pdbx_strand_id
1 'polypeptide(L)'
;MSLWARAGLLGSVMCLLHRKKTVLTEVKQNCPSVGRDGHEYELKLVQVIYRHGARTPLKPIPHKEQVEWALAMLAAPDHTQFDYSVTDLVGGPKPPSLFEERYRSHTLKGGTFPGQLTTVGMEQMFNLGARLRRNYVEEQHFLSPVYKPSEVFVRSTNIVRNLESTRCLLAGLFQQQQEGPATIVTADANSEILYPNYHGCHELKQLTSTLTPGAAAQPGMADDLNQLRQEMNIDATKEVDFFLLLDNLLAQEVHGFPCPLKDKSNLQRIEERTIDIFCYVIGPSNRKVLRLSVGPFLHTLRRNMLEARDTAGVAAAQGRKLYLYAAHDVTLIPLLMALGIFNKKWPPYASDLTLELYQHRPSKEWFVRLNYNGEEQRVRGCQSGLCPLQEFLSALSEFALSPEDYKALCSVPGPEHI
;
A
#
# COMPACT_ATOMS: atom_id res chain seq x y z
N MET A 1 -74.14 15.22 14.80
CA MET A 1 -72.86 15.37 15.53
C MET A 1 -71.77 15.60 14.51
N SER A 2 -71.38 16.86 14.37
CA SER A 2 -70.36 17.40 13.48
C SER A 2 -68.97 17.10 14.07
N LEU A 3 -67.89 16.85 13.32
CA LEU A 3 -67.05 17.83 12.63
C LEU A 3 -65.80 17.08 12.09
N TRP A 4 -65.43 17.33 10.82
CA TRP A 4 -64.08 17.23 10.20
C TRP A 4 -63.54 15.83 9.84
N ALA A 5 -62.81 15.58 8.75
CA ALA A 5 -62.60 16.23 7.46
C ALA A 5 -61.86 15.22 6.54
N ARG A 6 -62.50 14.90 5.40
CA ARG A 6 -61.97 14.66 4.05
C ARG A 6 -60.45 14.43 3.81
N ALA A 7 -60.19 13.29 3.16
CA ALA A 7 -59.31 13.01 2.03
C ALA A 7 -58.24 14.03 1.55
N GLY A 8 -57.01 13.52 1.39
CA GLY A 8 -55.95 13.98 0.49
C GLY A 8 -54.80 12.96 0.49
N LEU A 9 -54.73 12.05 -0.50
CA LEU A 9 -53.85 12.10 -1.69
C LEU A 9 -52.33 12.18 -1.39
N LEU A 10 -51.64 11.10 -1.77
CA LEU A 10 -50.29 11.07 -2.37
C LEU A 10 -49.30 12.13 -1.87
N GLY A 11 -48.49 11.78 -0.87
CA GLY A 11 -47.40 12.66 -0.44
C GLY A 11 -46.51 12.04 0.64
N SER A 12 -45.73 11.00 0.31
CA SER A 12 -44.68 10.53 1.24
C SER A 12 -43.43 9.92 0.58
N VAL A 13 -43.37 9.80 -0.75
CA VAL A 13 -42.18 9.30 -1.47
C VAL A 13 -41.28 10.43 -2.01
N MET A 14 -41.70 11.70 -1.87
CA MET A 14 -40.92 12.87 -2.34
C MET A 14 -40.13 13.63 -1.26
N CYS A 15 -40.22 13.26 0.03
CA CYS A 15 -39.46 13.94 1.10
C CYS A 15 -38.11 13.28 1.45
N LEU A 16 -37.81 12.08 0.95
CA LEU A 16 -36.51 11.43 1.16
C LEU A 16 -35.50 11.67 0.01
N LEU A 17 -35.97 12.21 -1.12
CA LEU A 17 -35.13 12.58 -2.27
C LEU A 17 -34.79 14.08 -2.32
N HIS A 18 -35.42 14.92 -1.49
CA HIS A 18 -35.07 16.34 -1.35
C HIS A 18 -34.10 16.63 -0.20
N ARG A 19 -33.94 15.73 0.77
CA ARG A 19 -32.96 15.90 1.87
C ARG A 19 -31.54 15.42 1.52
N LYS A 20 -31.37 14.71 0.40
CA LYS A 20 -30.06 14.32 -0.16
C LYS A 20 -29.54 15.25 -1.26
N LYS A 21 -30.31 16.27 -1.68
CA LYS A 21 -29.90 17.21 -2.74
C LYS A 21 -29.54 18.62 -2.25
N THR A 22 -29.73 18.95 -0.97
CA THR A 22 -29.50 20.31 -0.43
C THR A 22 -28.31 20.40 0.54
N VAL A 23 -27.41 19.41 0.56
CA VAL A 23 -26.11 19.49 1.28
C VAL A 23 -24.92 19.48 0.31
N LEU A 24 -25.18 19.56 -1.00
CA LEU A 24 -24.16 19.58 -2.06
C LEU A 24 -24.03 20.94 -2.77
N THR A 25 -24.64 21.99 -2.23
CA THR A 25 -24.52 23.35 -2.74
C THR A 25 -24.37 24.30 -1.56
N GLU A 26 -23.11 24.62 -1.27
CA GLU A 26 -22.56 25.78 -0.53
C GLU A 26 -21.41 25.37 0.41
N VAL A 27 -20.29 24.94 -0.18
CA VAL A 27 -18.94 25.47 0.12
C VAL A 27 -18.12 25.36 -1.18
N LYS A 28 -18.45 26.21 -2.16
CA LYS A 28 -17.52 26.59 -3.23
C LYS A 28 -16.92 27.94 -2.81
N GLN A 29 -15.90 27.89 -1.96
CA GLN A 29 -15.01 29.02 -1.74
C GLN A 29 -13.58 28.56 -2.00
N ASN A 30 -13.08 28.98 -3.17
CA ASN A 30 -11.70 29.09 -3.62
C ASN A 30 -10.72 28.00 -3.15
N CYS A 31 -10.80 26.83 -3.80
CA CYS A 31 -9.59 26.11 -4.20
C CYS A 31 -9.45 26.28 -5.72
N PRO A 32 -8.25 26.58 -6.26
CA PRO A 32 -8.05 26.58 -7.70
C PRO A 32 -8.20 25.13 -8.17
N SER A 33 -9.38 24.81 -8.71
CA SER A 33 -9.56 23.62 -9.51
C SER A 33 -8.66 23.77 -10.73
N VAL A 34 -7.62 22.95 -10.85
CA VAL A 34 -6.81 22.84 -12.07
C VAL A 34 -7.67 22.17 -13.12
N GLY A 35 -8.51 22.96 -13.76
CA GLY A 35 -9.08 22.71 -15.06
C GLY A 35 -8.67 23.89 -15.94
N ARG A 36 -7.53 23.75 -16.64
CA ARG A 36 -7.12 24.44 -17.89
C ARG A 36 -5.60 24.50 -18.16
N ASP A 37 -4.73 23.96 -17.30
CA ASP A 37 -3.25 24.08 -17.47
C ASP A 37 -2.53 22.80 -17.96
N GLY A 38 -3.24 21.84 -18.54
CA GLY A 38 -2.66 20.56 -19.01
C GLY A 38 -1.56 20.70 -20.09
N HIS A 39 -1.38 21.90 -20.66
CA HIS A 39 -0.32 22.19 -21.63
C HIS A 39 0.97 22.71 -20.99
N GLU A 40 0.92 23.31 -19.80
CA GLU A 40 2.08 23.99 -19.21
C GLU A 40 3.03 23.04 -18.46
N TYR A 41 2.52 21.90 -17.98
CA TYR A 41 3.31 20.91 -17.28
C TYR A 41 3.48 19.64 -18.12
N GLU A 42 4.71 19.14 -18.18
CA GLU A 42 5.03 17.88 -18.86
C GLU A 42 5.36 16.81 -17.85
N LEU A 43 4.64 15.68 -17.88
CA LEU A 43 4.94 14.50 -17.06
C LEU A 43 6.26 13.87 -17.53
N LYS A 44 7.17 13.61 -16.59
CA LYS A 44 8.52 13.09 -16.88
C LYS A 44 8.78 11.73 -16.25
N LEU A 45 8.18 11.43 -15.10
CA LEU A 45 8.38 10.18 -14.37
C LEU A 45 7.14 9.85 -13.53
N VAL A 46 6.77 8.58 -13.46
CA VAL A 46 5.77 8.05 -12.53
C VAL A 46 6.39 6.93 -11.69
N GLN A 47 6.16 6.97 -10.38
CA GLN A 47 6.54 5.89 -9.47
C GLN A 47 5.30 5.45 -8.70
N VAL A 48 4.94 4.16 -8.80
CA VAL A 48 3.78 3.58 -8.10
C VAL A 48 4.25 2.55 -7.10
N ILE A 49 3.95 2.78 -5.84
CA ILE A 49 4.17 1.86 -4.73
C ILE A 49 2.81 1.28 -4.37
N TYR A 50 2.67 -0.04 -4.37
CA TYR A 50 1.38 -0.65 -4.10
C TYR A 50 1.46 -1.86 -3.17
N ARG A 51 0.41 -2.05 -2.39
CA ARG A 51 0.17 -3.29 -1.64
C ARG A 51 -0.41 -4.32 -2.62
N HIS A 52 -0.08 -5.60 -2.41
CA HIS A 52 -0.76 -6.69 -3.08
C HIS A 52 -2.29 -6.66 -2.90
N GLY A 53 -3.00 -7.38 -3.77
CA GLY A 53 -4.44 -7.57 -3.66
C GLY A 53 -4.86 -8.46 -2.47
N ALA A 54 -6.17 -8.67 -2.35
CA ALA A 54 -6.78 -9.56 -1.36
C ALA A 54 -6.18 -10.96 -1.38
N ARG A 55 -6.00 -11.52 -0.18
CA ARG A 55 -5.31 -12.80 0.03
C ARG A 55 -5.95 -13.60 1.15
N THR A 56 -5.57 -14.87 1.25
CA THR A 56 -5.81 -15.67 2.45
C THR A 56 -5.04 -15.09 3.66
N PRO A 57 -5.50 -15.33 4.90
CA PRO A 57 -4.83 -14.84 6.11
C PRO A 57 -3.44 -15.48 6.26
N LEU A 58 -2.55 -14.83 6.98
CA LEU A 58 -1.19 -15.30 7.25
C LEU A 58 -1.16 -16.39 8.33
N LYS A 59 -2.12 -16.35 9.26
CA LYS A 59 -2.32 -17.35 10.32
C LYS A 59 -3.81 -17.34 10.70
N PRO A 60 -4.47 -18.50 10.89
CA PRO A 60 -5.87 -18.52 11.30
C PRO A 60 -6.04 -18.09 12.77
N ILE A 61 -7.21 -17.52 13.09
CA ILE A 61 -7.60 -17.28 14.48
C ILE A 61 -7.76 -18.64 15.20
N PRO A 62 -7.22 -18.81 16.41
CA PRO A 62 -7.28 -20.08 17.15
C PRO A 62 -8.64 -20.31 17.84
N HIS A 63 -9.75 -20.19 17.09
CA HIS A 63 -11.09 -20.59 17.53
C HIS A 63 -11.58 -21.82 16.75
N LYS A 64 -12.70 -22.40 17.19
CA LYS A 64 -13.28 -23.62 16.59
C LYS A 64 -13.89 -23.36 15.21
N GLU A 65 -14.53 -22.22 15.02
CA GLU A 65 -15.32 -21.92 13.81
C GLU A 65 -14.48 -21.22 12.73
N GLN A 66 -13.56 -21.96 12.11
CA GLN A 66 -12.78 -21.42 10.99
C GLN A 66 -13.53 -21.47 9.66
N VAL A 67 -13.42 -20.38 8.90
CA VAL A 67 -13.86 -20.28 7.50
C VAL A 67 -13.02 -21.20 6.59
N GLU A 68 -13.62 -21.63 5.48
CA GLU A 68 -12.98 -22.51 4.51
C GLU A 68 -12.41 -21.72 3.34
N TRP A 69 -11.08 -21.64 3.29
CA TRP A 69 -10.33 -21.05 2.20
C TRP A 69 -10.08 -22.12 1.12
N ALA A 70 -11.02 -22.25 0.19
CA ALA A 70 -11.00 -23.27 -0.85
C ALA A 70 -9.99 -22.97 -1.98
N LEU A 71 -9.39 -24.02 -2.57
CA LEU A 71 -8.44 -23.88 -3.68
C LEU A 71 -9.01 -23.12 -4.90
N ALA A 72 -10.32 -23.25 -5.15
CA ALA A 72 -10.99 -22.54 -6.24
C ALA A 72 -10.90 -21.00 -6.13
N MET A 73 -10.68 -20.46 -4.91
CA MET A 73 -10.49 -19.03 -4.70
C MET A 73 -9.14 -18.52 -5.23
N LEU A 74 -8.24 -19.40 -5.65
CA LEU A 74 -6.93 -19.05 -6.23
C LEU A 74 -6.93 -19.13 -7.76
N ALA A 75 -8.08 -19.39 -8.39
CA ALA A 75 -8.19 -19.47 -9.85
C ALA A 75 -7.91 -18.09 -10.47
N ALA A 76 -6.92 -18.04 -11.38
CA ALA A 76 -6.55 -16.81 -12.06
C ALA A 76 -7.55 -16.49 -13.19
N PRO A 77 -8.17 -15.29 -13.20
CA PRO A 77 -9.01 -14.88 -14.32
C PRO A 77 -8.19 -14.72 -15.60
N ASP A 78 -8.75 -15.11 -16.74
CA ASP A 78 -8.06 -15.13 -18.04
C ASP A 78 -7.52 -13.76 -18.47
N HIS A 79 -8.26 -12.68 -18.21
CA HIS A 79 -7.83 -11.30 -18.54
C HIS A 79 -6.66 -10.81 -17.68
N THR A 80 -6.29 -11.53 -16.63
CA THR A 80 -5.14 -11.18 -15.80
C THR A 80 -3.84 -11.83 -16.26
N GLN A 81 -3.89 -12.78 -17.19
CA GLN A 81 -2.70 -13.51 -17.66
C GLN A 81 -1.71 -12.54 -18.31
N PHE A 82 -0.43 -12.67 -17.93
CA PHE A 82 0.67 -11.85 -18.44
C PHE A 82 1.98 -12.60 -18.17
N ASP A 83 2.80 -12.81 -19.20
CA ASP A 83 4.05 -13.55 -19.02
C ASP A 83 5.10 -12.68 -18.33
N TYR A 84 5.82 -13.27 -17.38
CA TYR A 84 6.91 -12.58 -16.70
C TYR A 84 8.01 -13.55 -16.27
N SER A 85 9.21 -13.00 -16.06
CA SER A 85 10.34 -13.67 -15.45
C SER A 85 10.74 -12.96 -14.15
N VAL A 86 11.42 -13.66 -13.26
CA VAL A 86 11.89 -13.10 -11.98
C VAL A 86 13.39 -13.28 -11.88
N THR A 87 14.09 -12.20 -11.54
CA THR A 87 15.54 -12.18 -11.33
C THR A 87 15.89 -11.55 -9.99
N ASP A 88 17.16 -11.63 -9.60
CA ASP A 88 17.70 -10.73 -8.58
C ASP A 88 17.81 -9.28 -9.12
N LEU A 89 18.34 -8.37 -8.29
CA LEU A 89 18.51 -6.94 -8.63
C LEU A 89 19.53 -6.66 -9.75
N VAL A 90 20.44 -7.59 -10.05
CA VAL A 90 21.48 -7.45 -11.09
C VAL A 90 21.20 -8.29 -12.34
N GLY A 91 20.05 -8.97 -12.39
CA GLY A 91 19.62 -9.81 -13.52
C GLY A 91 20.04 -11.28 -13.42
N GLY A 92 20.55 -11.70 -12.28
CA GLY A 92 20.86 -13.09 -11.96
C GLY A 92 19.64 -13.93 -11.55
N PRO A 93 19.84 -15.17 -11.11
CA PRO A 93 18.75 -16.08 -10.73
C PRO A 93 17.86 -15.51 -9.61
N LYS A 94 16.58 -15.87 -9.63
CA LYS A 94 15.64 -15.54 -8.55
C LYS A 94 16.17 -16.05 -7.20
N PRO A 95 16.30 -15.19 -6.17
CA PRO A 95 16.72 -15.61 -4.84
C PRO A 95 15.68 -16.55 -4.18
N PRO A 96 16.07 -17.36 -3.18
CA PRO A 96 15.12 -18.15 -2.39
C PRO A 96 14.17 -17.23 -1.60
N SER A 97 12.97 -17.74 -1.30
CA SER A 97 11.97 -16.99 -0.52
C SER A 97 11.69 -17.67 0.81
N LEU A 98 12.28 -17.12 1.88
CA LEU A 98 12.07 -17.59 3.27
C LEU A 98 10.60 -17.52 3.70
N PHE A 99 9.85 -16.56 3.16
CA PHE A 99 8.44 -16.38 3.50
C PHE A 99 7.56 -17.46 2.85
N GLU A 100 7.83 -17.82 1.60
CA GLU A 100 7.07 -18.86 0.89
C GLU A 100 7.24 -20.23 1.54
N GLU A 101 8.44 -20.59 1.95
CA GLU A 101 8.71 -21.83 2.70
C GLU A 101 7.87 -21.88 3.99
N ARG A 102 7.84 -20.77 4.75
CA ARG A 102 7.03 -20.66 5.96
C ARG A 102 5.54 -20.78 5.66
N TYR A 103 5.03 -20.09 4.65
CA TYR A 103 3.61 -20.16 4.32
C TYR A 103 3.20 -21.59 3.91
N ARG A 104 4.01 -22.27 3.09
CA ARG A 104 3.71 -23.62 2.60
C ARG A 104 3.83 -24.71 3.66
N SER A 105 4.43 -24.41 4.81
CA SER A 105 4.51 -25.36 5.94
C SER A 105 3.19 -25.56 6.68
N HIS A 106 2.16 -24.75 6.40
CA HIS A 106 0.84 -24.83 7.04
C HIS A 106 -0.27 -24.83 5.99
N THR A 107 -1.34 -25.58 6.24
CA THR A 107 -2.53 -25.58 5.38
C THR A 107 -3.71 -24.99 6.15
N LEU A 108 -4.42 -24.06 5.53
CA LEU A 108 -5.66 -23.50 6.07
C LEU A 108 -6.81 -24.49 5.86
N LYS A 109 -7.86 -24.37 6.69
CA LYS A 109 -9.12 -25.09 6.45
C LYS A 109 -9.61 -24.76 5.03
N GLY A 110 -9.96 -25.77 4.24
CA GLY A 110 -10.30 -25.62 2.81
C GLY A 110 -9.17 -25.96 1.82
N GLY A 111 -7.94 -26.19 2.32
CA GLY A 111 -6.85 -26.78 1.53
C GLY A 111 -5.88 -25.77 0.90
N THR A 112 -6.08 -24.47 1.07
CA THR A 112 -5.15 -23.44 0.61
C THR A 112 -4.01 -23.21 1.60
N PHE A 113 -2.97 -22.50 1.15
CA PHE A 113 -1.89 -22.03 2.02
C PHE A 113 -2.20 -20.62 2.58
N PRO A 114 -1.58 -20.24 3.70
CA PRO A 114 -1.55 -18.87 4.18
C PRO A 114 -0.96 -17.87 3.18
N GLY A 115 -1.45 -16.63 3.24
CA GLY A 115 -0.88 -15.50 2.52
C GLY A 115 -0.90 -15.59 0.99
N GLN A 116 -1.79 -16.39 0.39
CA GLN A 116 -1.91 -16.57 -1.06
C GLN A 116 -2.88 -15.55 -1.66
N LEU A 117 -2.49 -14.94 -2.79
CA LEU A 117 -3.34 -14.03 -3.54
C LEU A 117 -4.55 -14.78 -4.10
N THR A 118 -5.75 -14.24 -3.93
CA THR A 118 -6.99 -14.85 -4.43
C THR A 118 -7.45 -14.21 -5.73
N THR A 119 -8.45 -14.81 -6.39
CA THR A 119 -9.14 -14.24 -7.55
C THR A 119 -9.62 -12.80 -7.27
N VAL A 120 -10.17 -12.54 -6.07
CA VAL A 120 -10.57 -11.18 -5.65
C VAL A 120 -9.38 -10.23 -5.67
N GLY A 121 -8.22 -10.67 -5.16
CA GLY A 121 -7.01 -9.86 -5.19
C GLY A 121 -6.46 -9.64 -6.59
N MET A 122 -6.53 -10.64 -7.46
CA MET A 122 -6.13 -10.53 -8.86
C MET A 122 -6.97 -9.49 -9.60
N GLU A 123 -8.29 -9.48 -9.40
CA GLU A 123 -9.19 -8.46 -9.96
C GLU A 123 -8.89 -7.05 -9.43
N GLN A 124 -8.64 -6.90 -8.13
CA GLN A 124 -8.27 -5.61 -7.55
C GLN A 124 -7.02 -5.03 -8.22
N MET A 125 -6.00 -5.88 -8.43
CA MET A 125 -4.75 -5.46 -9.05
C MET A 125 -4.89 -5.17 -10.54
N PHE A 126 -5.72 -5.95 -11.26
CA PHE A 126 -6.08 -5.64 -12.65
C PHE A 126 -6.77 -4.28 -12.76
N ASN A 127 -7.72 -4.00 -11.87
CA ASN A 127 -8.43 -2.71 -11.83
C ASN A 127 -7.51 -1.54 -11.51
N LEU A 128 -6.52 -1.73 -10.62
CA LEU A 128 -5.46 -0.75 -10.40
C LEU A 128 -4.69 -0.49 -11.70
N GLY A 129 -4.27 -1.54 -12.41
CA GLY A 129 -3.64 -1.45 -13.73
C GLY A 129 -4.49 -0.69 -14.75
N ALA A 130 -5.78 -0.99 -14.84
CA ALA A 130 -6.71 -0.31 -15.73
C ALA A 130 -6.88 1.18 -15.39
N ARG A 131 -6.82 1.55 -14.11
CA ARG A 131 -6.79 2.98 -13.70
C ARG A 131 -5.49 3.67 -14.14
N LEU A 132 -4.34 3.01 -13.96
CA LEU A 132 -3.06 3.54 -14.44
C LEU A 132 -3.05 3.68 -15.98
N ARG A 133 -3.72 2.78 -16.70
CA ARG A 133 -3.89 2.87 -18.16
C ARG A 133 -4.66 4.12 -18.56
N ARG A 134 -5.83 4.34 -17.95
CA ARG A 134 -6.62 5.56 -18.21
C ARG A 134 -5.76 6.81 -18.02
N ASN A 135 -5.08 6.92 -16.89
CA ASN A 135 -4.28 8.09 -16.56
C ASN A 135 -3.08 8.29 -17.50
N TYR A 136 -2.28 7.23 -17.74
CA TYR A 136 -0.94 7.39 -18.32
C TYR A 136 -0.81 6.92 -19.78
N VAL A 137 -1.78 6.17 -20.30
CA VAL A 137 -1.81 5.76 -21.72
C VAL A 137 -2.87 6.57 -22.47
N GLU A 138 -4.08 6.65 -21.93
CA GLU A 138 -5.24 7.19 -22.63
C GLU A 138 -5.39 8.71 -22.47
N GLU A 139 -5.21 9.25 -21.27
CA GLU A 139 -5.39 10.68 -21.00
C GLU A 139 -4.10 11.48 -21.21
N GLN A 140 -2.97 11.03 -20.63
CA GLN A 140 -1.70 11.77 -20.71
C GLN A 140 -0.79 11.35 -21.86
N HIS A 141 -1.09 10.23 -22.54
CA HIS A 141 -0.25 9.68 -23.62
C HIS A 141 1.24 9.55 -23.25
N PHE A 142 1.51 9.24 -21.99
CA PHE A 142 2.85 9.20 -21.42
C PHE A 142 3.55 7.86 -21.67
N LEU A 143 2.81 6.76 -21.51
CA LEU A 143 3.27 5.39 -21.72
C LEU A 143 2.77 4.84 -23.06
N SER A 144 3.53 3.91 -23.64
CA SER A 144 3.08 3.13 -24.79
C SER A 144 1.87 2.27 -24.41
N PRO A 145 0.93 2.02 -25.36
CA PRO A 145 -0.26 1.22 -25.09
C PRO A 145 0.03 -0.28 -24.85
N VAL A 146 1.25 -0.71 -25.19
CA VAL A 146 1.80 -2.06 -25.04
C VAL A 146 3.01 -2.02 -24.11
N TYR A 147 3.27 -3.10 -23.37
CA TYR A 147 4.39 -3.15 -22.45
C TYR A 147 5.72 -3.09 -23.20
N LYS A 148 6.57 -2.13 -22.83
CA LYS A 148 7.93 -1.98 -23.33
C LYS A 148 8.93 -2.09 -22.18
N PRO A 149 9.87 -3.05 -22.23
CA PRO A 149 10.93 -3.16 -21.23
C PRO A 149 11.79 -1.90 -21.10
N SER A 150 11.84 -1.01 -22.09
CA SER A 150 12.58 0.26 -22.01
C SER A 150 11.84 1.35 -21.23
N GLU A 151 10.51 1.30 -21.12
CA GLU A 151 9.71 2.33 -20.45
C GLU A 151 9.43 2.01 -18.98
N VAL A 152 9.38 0.73 -18.61
CA VAL A 152 8.85 0.27 -17.32
C VAL A 152 9.89 -0.50 -16.54
N PHE A 153 10.22 -0.07 -15.32
CA PHE A 153 10.97 -0.85 -14.35
C PHE A 153 10.03 -1.45 -13.31
N VAL A 154 10.24 -2.71 -12.96
CA VAL A 154 9.36 -3.45 -12.04
C VAL A 154 10.19 -4.13 -10.96
N ARG A 155 9.96 -3.76 -9.70
CA ARG A 155 10.55 -4.41 -8.53
C ARG A 155 9.45 -4.90 -7.59
N SER A 156 9.63 -6.08 -7.05
CA SER A 156 8.75 -6.68 -6.05
C SER A 156 9.57 -7.23 -4.90
N THR A 157 8.95 -7.35 -3.73
CA THR A 157 9.46 -8.30 -2.73
C THR A 157 9.34 -9.72 -3.26
N ASN A 158 10.23 -10.61 -2.82
CA ASN A 158 10.27 -12.00 -3.26
C ASN A 158 9.20 -12.86 -2.56
N ILE A 159 7.92 -12.48 -2.69
CA ILE A 159 6.77 -13.18 -2.12
C ILE A 159 5.72 -13.36 -3.23
N VAL A 160 5.17 -14.57 -3.39
CA VAL A 160 4.37 -14.94 -4.57
C VAL A 160 3.16 -14.03 -4.74
N ARG A 161 2.46 -13.66 -3.66
CA ARG A 161 1.32 -12.73 -3.75
C ARG A 161 1.67 -11.36 -4.34
N ASN A 162 2.89 -10.87 -4.15
CA ASN A 162 3.33 -9.58 -4.71
C ASN A 162 3.72 -9.74 -6.18
N LEU A 163 4.38 -10.84 -6.55
CA LEU A 163 4.70 -11.18 -7.93
C LEU A 163 3.41 -11.35 -8.76
N GLU A 164 2.45 -12.11 -8.25
CA GLU A 164 1.16 -12.31 -8.92
C GLU A 164 0.31 -11.03 -8.97
N SER A 165 0.35 -10.20 -7.92
CA SER A 165 -0.30 -8.88 -7.96
C SER A 165 0.31 -7.99 -9.05
N THR A 166 1.63 -8.04 -9.22
CA THR A 166 2.35 -7.31 -10.26
C THR A 166 1.94 -7.79 -11.65
N ARG A 167 1.84 -9.12 -11.85
CA ARG A 167 1.34 -9.72 -13.10
C ARG A 167 -0.04 -9.16 -13.46
N CYS A 168 -1.00 -9.20 -12.52
CA CYS A 168 -2.36 -8.71 -12.75
C CYS A 168 -2.40 -7.21 -13.04
N LEU A 169 -1.58 -6.41 -12.36
CA LEU A 169 -1.47 -4.96 -12.63
C LEU A 169 -0.95 -4.70 -14.05
N LEU A 170 0.11 -5.41 -14.48
CA LEU A 170 0.64 -5.30 -15.84
C LEU A 170 -0.40 -5.70 -16.89
N ALA A 171 -1.17 -6.77 -16.62
CA ALA A 171 -2.28 -7.18 -17.48
C ALA A 171 -3.33 -6.08 -17.64
N GLY A 172 -3.74 -5.41 -16.55
CA GLY A 172 -4.67 -4.30 -16.59
C GLY A 172 -4.11 -3.05 -17.27
N LEU A 173 -2.83 -2.74 -17.04
CA LEU A 173 -2.18 -1.55 -17.60
C LEU A 173 -1.96 -1.67 -19.11
N PHE A 174 -1.45 -2.81 -19.56
CA PHE A 174 -1.03 -3.04 -20.95
C PHE A 174 -1.97 -3.96 -21.73
N GLN A 175 -3.10 -4.36 -21.15
CA GLN A 175 -4.14 -5.18 -21.81
C GLN A 175 -3.55 -6.46 -22.41
N GLN A 176 -2.67 -7.12 -21.64
CA GLN A 176 -2.00 -8.36 -22.02
C GLN A 176 -1.08 -8.26 -23.26
N GLN A 177 -0.73 -7.03 -23.67
CA GLN A 177 0.17 -6.79 -24.80
C GLN A 177 1.60 -6.50 -24.33
N GLN A 178 2.58 -7.19 -24.92
CA GLN A 178 4.00 -7.04 -24.60
C GLN A 178 4.86 -7.06 -25.88
N GLU A 179 5.74 -6.06 -26.04
CA GLU A 179 6.74 -6.05 -27.12
C GLU A 179 8.02 -6.81 -26.74
N GLY A 180 8.24 -7.04 -25.45
CA GLY A 180 9.40 -7.75 -24.93
C GLY A 180 9.14 -8.33 -23.54
N PRO A 181 10.10 -9.07 -22.98
CA PRO A 181 9.90 -9.81 -21.73
C PRO A 181 9.68 -8.86 -20.56
N ALA A 182 8.64 -9.11 -19.76
CA ALA A 182 8.50 -8.47 -18.46
C ALA A 182 9.40 -9.17 -17.44
N THR A 183 10.36 -8.41 -16.88
CA THR A 183 11.23 -8.88 -15.81
C THR A 183 10.88 -8.17 -14.51
N ILE A 184 10.56 -8.95 -13.49
CA ILE A 184 10.35 -8.47 -12.13
C ILE A 184 11.63 -8.73 -11.34
N VAL A 185 12.30 -7.67 -10.89
CA VAL A 185 13.49 -7.82 -10.06
C VAL A 185 13.10 -7.94 -8.58
N THR A 186 13.81 -8.80 -7.85
CA THR A 186 13.60 -9.05 -6.42
C THR A 186 14.93 -9.03 -5.67
N ALA A 187 14.89 -8.83 -4.36
CA ALA A 187 16.09 -8.88 -3.51
C ALA A 187 16.08 -10.12 -2.59
N ASP A 188 17.26 -10.49 -2.09
CA ASP A 188 17.37 -11.40 -0.96
C ASP A 188 16.71 -10.80 0.29
N ALA A 189 16.10 -11.64 1.13
CA ALA A 189 15.37 -11.19 2.32
C ALA A 189 16.23 -10.35 3.28
N ASN A 190 17.55 -10.59 3.36
CA ASN A 190 18.46 -9.84 4.22
C ASN A 190 18.84 -8.46 3.67
N SER A 191 18.59 -8.19 2.39
CA SER A 191 18.92 -6.92 1.72
C SER A 191 17.69 -6.16 1.21
N GLU A 192 16.49 -6.71 1.42
CA GLU A 192 15.25 -6.09 0.97
C GLU A 192 14.99 -4.76 1.69
N ILE A 193 14.53 -3.77 0.92
CA ILE A 193 14.20 -2.41 1.39
C ILE A 193 12.71 -2.08 1.25
N LEU A 194 11.94 -2.94 0.59
CA LEU A 194 10.51 -2.75 0.35
C LEU A 194 9.62 -3.15 1.54
N TYR A 195 10.20 -3.41 2.72
CA TYR A 195 9.56 -3.49 4.02
C TYR A 195 10.57 -3.17 5.14
N PRO A 196 10.14 -2.83 6.36
CA PRO A 196 11.04 -2.68 7.51
C PRO A 196 11.80 -4.00 7.76
N ASN A 197 13.11 -4.02 7.47
CA ASN A 197 13.87 -5.26 7.40
C ASN A 197 14.49 -5.66 8.75
N TYR A 198 13.69 -6.32 9.59
CA TYR A 198 14.14 -6.85 10.89
C TYR A 198 15.13 -8.02 10.79
N HIS A 199 15.30 -8.62 9.60
CA HIS A 199 16.27 -9.70 9.35
C HIS A 199 17.66 -9.13 9.03
N GLY A 200 17.70 -8.17 8.10
CA GLY A 200 18.92 -7.51 7.64
C GLY A 200 19.42 -6.38 8.53
N CYS A 201 18.61 -5.88 9.46
CA CYS A 201 18.97 -4.77 10.34
C CYS A 201 18.80 -5.11 11.83
N HIS A 202 19.91 -5.44 12.49
CA HIS A 202 19.93 -5.79 13.91
C HIS A 202 19.43 -4.64 14.80
N GLU A 203 19.89 -3.43 14.53
CA GLU A 203 19.49 -2.22 15.28
C GLU A 203 17.96 -2.01 15.24
N LEU A 204 17.36 -2.11 14.05
CA LEU A 204 15.91 -1.97 13.90
C LEU A 204 15.16 -3.05 14.69
N LYS A 205 15.64 -4.29 14.61
CA LYS A 205 15.08 -5.41 15.39
C LYS A 205 15.14 -5.13 16.89
N GLN A 206 16.30 -4.74 17.40
CA GLN A 206 16.51 -4.48 18.83
C GLN A 206 15.60 -3.34 19.35
N LEU A 207 15.58 -2.19 18.64
CA LEU A 207 14.77 -1.04 19.02
C LEU A 207 13.29 -1.40 19.06
N THR A 208 12.78 -2.08 18.02
CA THR A 208 11.36 -2.44 17.97
C THR A 208 10.98 -3.50 19.00
N SER A 209 11.85 -4.49 19.27
CA SER A 209 11.60 -5.46 20.35
C SER A 209 11.55 -4.83 21.74
N THR A 210 12.26 -3.72 21.97
CA THR A 210 12.22 -2.98 23.24
C THR A 210 10.93 -2.16 23.39
N LEU A 211 10.41 -1.62 22.28
CA LEU A 211 9.21 -0.77 22.29
C LEU A 211 7.90 -1.58 22.28
N THR A 212 7.90 -2.77 21.69
CA THR A 212 6.69 -3.58 21.51
C THR A 212 5.93 -3.88 22.82
N PRO A 213 6.59 -4.28 23.93
CA PRO A 213 5.90 -4.47 25.21
C PRO A 213 5.22 -3.20 25.72
N GLY A 214 5.85 -2.04 25.56
CA GLY A 214 5.28 -0.75 25.93
C GLY A 214 4.05 -0.36 25.10
N ALA A 215 4.03 -0.73 23.82
CA ALA A 215 2.88 -0.55 22.93
C ALA A 215 1.68 -1.41 23.38
N ALA A 216 1.93 -2.67 23.71
CA ALA A 216 0.90 -3.60 24.20
C ALA A 216 0.37 -3.22 25.60
N ALA A 217 1.18 -2.51 26.40
CA ALA A 217 0.82 -2.04 27.73
C ALA A 217 0.11 -0.66 27.75
N GLN A 218 -0.20 -0.08 26.59
CA GLN A 218 -0.94 1.19 26.54
C GLN A 218 -2.34 1.06 27.15
N PRO A 219 -2.88 2.12 27.80
CA PRO A 219 -4.18 2.06 28.46
C PRO A 219 -5.31 1.54 27.56
N GLY A 220 -6.07 0.56 28.06
CA GLY A 220 -7.20 -0.06 27.38
C GLY A 220 -6.86 -1.17 26.39
N MET A 221 -5.58 -1.38 26.02
CA MET A 221 -5.18 -2.44 25.08
C MET A 221 -5.55 -3.83 25.58
N ALA A 222 -5.21 -4.15 26.82
CA ALA A 222 -5.49 -5.45 27.42
C ALA A 222 -7.00 -5.70 27.57
N ASP A 223 -7.75 -4.68 28.00
CA ASP A 223 -9.19 -4.78 28.20
C ASP A 223 -9.93 -4.99 26.88
N ASP A 224 -9.57 -4.22 25.84
CA ASP A 224 -10.13 -4.40 24.49
C ASP A 224 -9.82 -5.79 23.93
N LEU A 225 -8.56 -6.25 24.06
CA LEU A 225 -8.19 -7.58 23.57
C LEU A 225 -8.92 -8.69 24.33
N ASN A 226 -9.12 -8.54 25.64
CA ASN A 226 -9.88 -9.50 26.45
C ASN A 226 -11.37 -9.51 26.08
N GLN A 227 -11.97 -8.34 25.83
CA GLN A 227 -13.35 -8.24 25.34
C GLN A 227 -13.52 -8.98 24.01
N LEU A 228 -12.60 -8.77 23.06
CA LEU A 228 -12.62 -9.41 21.74
C LEU A 228 -12.43 -10.93 21.84
N ARG A 229 -11.54 -11.40 22.73
CA ARG A 229 -11.36 -12.83 23.00
C ARG A 229 -12.65 -13.49 23.45
N GLN A 230 -13.39 -12.85 24.36
CA GLN A 230 -14.67 -13.37 24.85
C GLN A 230 -15.73 -13.38 23.75
N GLU A 231 -15.84 -12.30 22.96
CA GLU A 231 -16.81 -12.21 21.86
C GLU A 231 -16.60 -13.30 20.81
N MET A 232 -15.34 -13.56 20.44
CA MET A 232 -14.96 -14.53 19.42
C MET A 232 -14.78 -15.96 19.95
N ASN A 233 -15.09 -16.20 21.24
CA ASN A 233 -14.93 -17.48 21.92
C ASN A 233 -13.52 -18.08 21.76
N ILE A 234 -12.48 -17.24 21.88
CA ILE A 234 -11.08 -17.66 21.83
C ILE A 234 -10.67 -18.18 23.22
N ASP A 235 -10.09 -19.38 23.25
CA ASP A 235 -9.59 -19.98 24.49
C ASP A 235 -8.49 -19.10 25.12
N ALA A 236 -8.59 -18.86 26.44
CA ALA A 236 -7.69 -17.98 27.18
C ALA A 236 -6.21 -18.41 27.14
N THR A 237 -5.92 -19.69 26.87
CA THR A 237 -4.56 -20.23 26.72
C THR A 237 -3.94 -19.94 25.36
N LYS A 238 -4.72 -19.47 24.38
CA LYS A 238 -4.25 -19.20 23.03
C LYS A 238 -3.75 -17.78 22.89
N GLU A 239 -2.59 -17.64 22.26
CA GLU A 239 -2.04 -16.33 21.92
C GLU A 239 -2.77 -15.70 20.73
N VAL A 240 -3.20 -14.47 20.92
CA VAL A 240 -3.82 -13.61 19.90
C VAL A 240 -3.46 -12.17 20.20
N ASP A 241 -3.26 -11.40 19.14
CA ASP A 241 -3.02 -9.95 19.14
C ASP A 241 -3.93 -9.26 18.11
N PHE A 242 -3.93 -7.92 18.11
CA PHE A 242 -4.75 -7.15 17.18
C PHE A 242 -4.35 -7.35 15.70
N PHE A 243 -3.07 -7.64 15.40
CA PHE A 243 -2.61 -7.91 14.04
C PHE A 243 -3.23 -9.19 13.48
N LEU A 244 -3.25 -10.27 14.26
CA LEU A 244 -3.85 -11.54 13.90
C LEU A 244 -5.35 -11.38 13.65
N LEU A 245 -6.04 -10.64 14.54
CA LEU A 245 -7.46 -10.37 14.39
C LEU A 245 -7.73 -9.55 13.13
N LEU A 246 -7.01 -8.44 12.93
CA LEU A 246 -7.20 -7.57 11.77
C LEU A 246 -6.94 -8.31 10.45
N ASP A 247 -5.84 -9.08 10.37
CA ASP A 247 -5.49 -9.86 9.18
C ASP A 247 -6.62 -10.81 8.75
N ASN A 248 -7.17 -11.55 9.71
CA ASN A 248 -8.23 -12.50 9.44
C ASN A 248 -9.56 -11.81 9.10
N LEU A 249 -9.94 -10.77 9.84
CA LEU A 249 -11.23 -10.11 9.65
C LEU A 249 -11.27 -9.35 8.32
N LEU A 250 -10.20 -8.64 7.95
CA LEU A 250 -10.11 -7.98 6.64
C LEU A 250 -10.07 -8.99 5.49
N ALA A 251 -9.36 -10.11 5.66
CA ALA A 251 -9.38 -11.19 4.68
C ALA A 251 -10.80 -11.78 4.55
N GLN A 252 -11.50 -12.03 5.65
CA GLN A 252 -12.85 -12.59 5.60
C GLN A 252 -13.85 -11.62 4.96
N GLU A 253 -13.83 -10.36 5.36
CA GLU A 253 -14.73 -9.32 4.86
C GLU A 253 -14.61 -9.13 3.34
N VAL A 254 -13.38 -9.02 2.82
CA VAL A 254 -13.17 -8.78 1.38
C VAL A 254 -13.59 -9.96 0.50
N HIS A 255 -13.70 -11.16 1.06
CA HIS A 255 -14.19 -12.36 0.37
C HIS A 255 -15.66 -12.68 0.67
N GLY A 256 -16.36 -11.81 1.40
CA GLY A 256 -17.78 -11.98 1.70
C GLY A 256 -18.10 -13.08 2.69
N PHE A 257 -17.11 -13.52 3.50
CA PHE A 257 -17.36 -14.47 4.57
C PHE A 257 -18.13 -13.82 5.73
N PRO A 258 -18.88 -14.60 6.52
CA PRO A 258 -19.55 -14.09 7.72
C PRO A 258 -18.55 -13.48 8.71
N CYS A 259 -18.84 -12.28 9.21
CA CYS A 259 -18.05 -11.66 10.25
C CYS A 259 -18.31 -12.35 11.60
N PRO A 260 -17.26 -12.84 12.30
CA PRO A 260 -17.42 -13.50 13.59
C PRO A 260 -17.71 -12.52 14.74
N LEU A 261 -17.60 -11.21 14.52
CA LEU A 261 -17.92 -10.18 15.52
C LEU A 261 -19.43 -9.89 15.51
N LYS A 262 -20.03 -9.84 16.70
CA LYS A 262 -21.42 -9.44 16.92
C LYS A 262 -21.58 -7.93 16.76
N ASP A 263 -20.65 -7.16 17.33
CA ASP A 263 -20.60 -5.71 17.15
C ASP A 263 -19.63 -5.34 16.05
N LYS A 264 -20.15 -4.81 14.93
CA LYS A 264 -19.32 -4.41 13.79
C LYS A 264 -18.35 -3.27 14.11
N SER A 265 -18.63 -2.46 15.15
CA SER A 265 -17.70 -1.40 15.59
C SER A 265 -16.39 -1.95 16.15
N ASN A 266 -16.37 -3.23 16.56
CA ASN A 266 -15.16 -3.88 17.05
C ASN A 266 -14.13 -4.12 15.94
N LEU A 267 -14.53 -4.24 14.67
CA LEU A 267 -13.56 -4.28 13.57
C LEU A 267 -12.77 -2.96 13.48
N GLN A 268 -13.48 -1.83 13.56
CA GLN A 268 -12.85 -0.51 13.60
C GLN A 268 -11.93 -0.38 14.81
N ARG A 269 -12.37 -0.83 16.00
CA ARG A 269 -11.52 -0.80 17.20
C ARG A 269 -10.26 -1.63 17.04
N ILE A 270 -10.35 -2.83 16.45
CA ILE A 270 -9.19 -3.68 16.17
C ILE A 270 -8.22 -2.95 15.23
N GLU A 271 -8.72 -2.32 14.17
CA GLU A 271 -7.89 -1.53 13.26
C GLU A 271 -7.21 -0.38 14.00
N GLU A 272 -7.95 0.40 14.79
CA GLU A 272 -7.43 1.52 15.59
C GLU A 272 -6.32 1.06 16.55
N ARG A 273 -6.54 -0.03 17.32
CA ARG A 273 -5.51 -0.57 18.22
C ARG A 273 -4.28 -1.08 17.48
N THR A 274 -4.48 -1.69 16.31
CA THR A 274 -3.39 -2.13 15.45
C THR A 274 -2.55 -0.93 14.96
N ILE A 275 -3.21 0.16 14.56
CA ILE A 275 -2.56 1.40 14.12
C ILE A 275 -1.88 2.11 15.30
N ASP A 276 -2.48 2.12 16.48
CA ASP A 276 -1.88 2.69 17.70
C ASP A 276 -0.54 2.01 18.02
N ILE A 277 -0.49 0.67 17.93
CA ILE A 277 0.77 -0.09 18.12
C ILE A 277 1.81 0.32 17.07
N PHE A 278 1.42 0.40 15.79
CA PHE A 278 2.31 0.85 14.71
C PHE A 278 2.84 2.27 14.96
N CYS A 279 1.96 3.20 15.34
CA CYS A 279 2.32 4.59 15.64
C CYS A 279 3.24 4.68 16.86
N TYR A 280 3.01 3.86 17.87
CA TYR A 280 3.87 3.81 19.06
C TYR A 280 5.27 3.33 18.69
N VAL A 281 5.40 2.26 17.91
CA VAL A 281 6.72 1.64 17.62
C VAL A 281 7.47 2.37 16.52
N ILE A 282 6.82 2.68 15.40
CA ILE A 282 7.45 3.17 14.15
C ILE A 282 7.08 4.63 13.85
N GLY A 283 6.20 5.25 14.62
CA GLY A 283 5.72 6.60 14.34
C GLY A 283 6.79 7.69 14.43
N PRO A 284 6.44 8.94 14.04
CA PRO A 284 7.38 10.07 13.99
C PRO A 284 8.11 10.37 15.31
N SER A 285 7.50 10.04 16.45
CA SER A 285 8.13 10.15 17.79
C SER A 285 9.36 9.26 17.93
N ASN A 286 9.42 8.15 17.20
CA ASN A 286 10.55 7.22 17.12
C ASN A 286 11.31 7.39 15.81
N ARG A 287 11.79 8.61 15.54
CA ARG A 287 12.43 8.99 14.27
C ARG A 287 13.50 8.00 13.80
N LYS A 288 14.33 7.46 14.69
CA LYS A 288 15.35 6.46 14.32
C LYS A 288 14.73 5.18 13.75
N VAL A 289 13.68 4.66 14.38
CA VAL A 289 12.95 3.47 13.92
C VAL A 289 12.29 3.75 12.57
N LEU A 290 11.64 4.91 12.41
CA LEU A 290 11.01 5.31 11.15
C LEU A 290 12.05 5.39 10.01
N ARG A 291 13.20 6.01 10.26
CA ARG A 291 14.31 6.10 9.29
C ARG A 291 14.82 4.73 8.89
N LEU A 292 15.06 3.84 9.85
CA LEU A 292 15.51 2.47 9.56
C LEU A 292 14.43 1.61 8.87
N SER A 293 13.16 1.95 9.05
CA SER A 293 12.03 1.21 8.47
C SER A 293 11.80 1.52 6.99
N VAL A 294 11.92 2.79 6.57
CA VAL A 294 11.56 3.22 5.20
C VAL A 294 12.61 4.10 4.52
N GLY A 295 13.64 4.54 5.25
CA GLY A 295 14.67 5.46 4.75
C GLY A 295 15.40 5.00 3.48
N PRO A 296 15.83 3.73 3.37
CA PRO A 296 16.47 3.22 2.15
C PRO A 296 15.53 3.25 0.93
N PHE A 297 14.24 3.00 1.14
CA PHE A 297 13.27 3.07 0.05
C PHE A 297 12.96 4.52 -0.34
N LEU A 298 12.82 5.43 0.63
CA LEU A 298 12.73 6.88 0.37
C LEU A 298 13.93 7.41 -0.41
N HIS A 299 15.14 6.94 -0.09
CA HIS A 299 16.34 7.26 -0.85
C HIS A 299 16.24 6.80 -2.30
N THR A 300 15.71 5.61 -2.55
CA THR A 300 15.48 5.10 -3.91
C THR A 300 14.49 5.97 -4.68
N LEU A 301 13.34 6.31 -4.08
CA LEU A 301 12.33 7.17 -4.72
C LEU A 301 12.88 8.56 -5.05
N ARG A 302 13.67 9.13 -4.13
CA ARG A 302 14.41 10.38 -4.33
C ARG A 302 15.39 10.30 -5.49
N ARG A 303 16.23 9.25 -5.50
CA ARG A 303 17.26 9.04 -6.54
C ARG A 303 16.61 8.97 -7.93
N ASN A 304 15.53 8.21 -8.09
CA ASN A 304 14.83 8.11 -9.38
C ASN A 304 14.36 9.48 -9.90
N MET A 305 13.83 10.36 -9.04
CA MET A 305 13.41 11.71 -9.44
C MET A 305 14.60 12.60 -9.83
N LEU A 306 15.70 12.53 -9.07
CA LEU A 306 16.91 13.29 -9.36
C LEU A 306 17.53 12.85 -10.69
N GLU A 307 17.63 11.54 -10.93
CA GLU A 307 18.12 10.99 -12.20
C GLU A 307 17.23 11.44 -13.36
N ALA A 308 15.90 11.32 -13.24
CA ALA A 308 14.98 11.76 -14.29
C ALA A 308 15.09 13.27 -14.60
N ARG A 309 15.31 14.10 -13.57
CA ARG A 309 15.58 15.54 -13.73
C ARG A 309 16.88 15.78 -14.50
N ASP A 310 17.94 15.10 -14.09
CA ASP A 310 19.29 15.34 -14.59
C ASP A 310 19.48 14.82 -16.02
N THR A 311 18.71 13.81 -16.44
CA THR A 311 18.76 13.24 -17.80
C THR A 311 17.75 13.84 -18.78
N ALA A 312 16.83 14.71 -18.35
CA ALA A 312 15.68 15.18 -19.13
C ALA A 312 16.01 15.90 -20.46
N GLY A 313 17.27 16.28 -20.69
CA GLY A 313 17.74 16.94 -21.90
C GLY A 313 18.76 16.14 -22.74
N VAL A 314 19.08 14.90 -22.33
CA VAL A 314 20.08 14.08 -23.01
C VAL A 314 19.36 13.10 -23.94
N ALA A 315 19.41 13.34 -25.25
CA ALA A 315 18.68 12.54 -26.26
C ALA A 315 19.01 11.03 -26.23
N ALA A 316 20.19 10.64 -25.74
CA ALA A 316 20.62 9.26 -25.58
C ALA A 316 20.17 8.61 -24.24
N ALA A 317 19.66 9.39 -23.29
CA ALA A 317 19.25 8.92 -21.97
C ALA A 317 17.73 8.72 -21.93
N GLN A 318 17.23 7.69 -22.62
CA GLN A 318 15.86 7.22 -22.40
C GLN A 318 15.82 6.43 -21.09
N GLY A 319 15.71 7.17 -19.98
CA GLY A 319 15.41 6.62 -18.66
C GLY A 319 14.01 6.01 -18.61
N ARG A 320 13.78 5.17 -17.59
CA ARG A 320 12.47 4.54 -17.36
C ARG A 320 11.43 5.63 -17.06
N LYS A 321 10.27 5.53 -17.69
CA LYS A 321 9.12 6.42 -17.49
C LYS A 321 8.30 6.02 -16.27
N LEU A 322 8.16 4.71 -16.03
CA LEU A 322 7.36 4.15 -14.96
C LEU A 322 8.21 3.22 -14.08
N TYR A 323 8.13 3.41 -12.76
CA TYR A 323 8.64 2.48 -11.76
C TYR A 323 7.49 1.88 -10.97
N LEU A 324 7.44 0.56 -10.90
CA LEU A 324 6.45 -0.20 -10.13
C LEU A 324 7.14 -0.90 -8.96
N TYR A 325 6.63 -0.68 -7.74
CA TYR A 325 7.14 -1.27 -6.51
C TYR A 325 6.03 -2.03 -5.78
N ALA A 326 6.06 -3.36 -5.85
CA ALA A 326 5.14 -4.21 -5.08
C ALA A 326 5.66 -4.40 -3.65
N ALA A 327 5.02 -3.70 -2.71
CA ALA A 327 5.39 -3.60 -1.31
C ALA A 327 4.29 -4.18 -0.40
N HIS A 328 4.21 -3.67 0.84
CA HIS A 328 3.29 -4.18 1.87
C HIS A 328 2.59 -3.03 2.60
N ASP A 329 1.53 -3.37 3.33
CA ASP A 329 0.91 -2.49 4.32
C ASP A 329 1.95 -1.95 5.32
N VAL A 330 2.82 -2.83 5.84
CA VAL A 330 3.91 -2.46 6.76
C VAL A 330 4.97 -1.54 6.14
N THR A 331 4.94 -1.35 4.81
CA THR A 331 5.77 -0.39 4.07
C THR A 331 5.02 0.92 3.86
N LEU A 332 3.75 0.83 3.44
CA LEU A 332 2.91 2.00 3.19
C LEU A 332 2.68 2.81 4.47
N ILE A 333 2.41 2.18 5.61
CA ILE A 333 2.20 2.90 6.90
C ILE A 333 3.37 3.85 7.23
N PRO A 334 4.62 3.39 7.39
CA PRO A 334 5.74 4.28 7.69
C PRO A 334 6.05 5.25 6.53
N LEU A 335 5.82 4.86 5.28
CA LEU A 335 5.99 5.76 4.13
C LEU A 335 5.04 6.96 4.22
N LEU A 336 3.75 6.70 4.47
CA LEU A 336 2.72 7.73 4.66
C LEU A 336 3.01 8.59 5.89
N MET A 337 3.55 8.00 6.97
CA MET A 337 3.96 8.74 8.17
C MET A 337 5.13 9.69 7.89
N ALA A 338 6.16 9.22 7.18
CA ALA A 338 7.32 10.04 6.80
C ALA A 338 6.93 11.20 5.87
N LEU A 339 5.97 10.97 4.98
CA LEU A 339 5.39 12.00 4.09
C LEU A 339 4.41 12.94 4.80
N GLY A 340 4.00 12.62 6.03
CA GLY A 340 3.04 13.40 6.82
C GLY A 340 1.60 13.35 6.31
N ILE A 341 1.23 12.29 5.58
CA ILE A 341 -0.09 12.10 4.96
C ILE A 341 -0.83 10.87 5.50
N PHE A 342 -0.30 10.23 6.55
CA PHE A 342 -0.92 9.05 7.14
C PHE A 342 -2.27 9.37 7.77
N ASN A 343 -3.32 8.74 7.26
CA ASN A 343 -4.72 8.98 7.64
C ASN A 343 -5.20 8.13 8.84
N LYS A 344 -4.28 7.46 9.54
CA LYS A 344 -4.56 6.54 10.66
C LYS A 344 -5.47 5.36 10.31
N LYS A 345 -5.44 4.90 9.06
CA LYS A 345 -6.12 3.69 8.62
C LYS A 345 -5.13 2.66 8.11
N TRP A 346 -5.48 1.38 8.24
CA TRP A 346 -4.73 0.30 7.64
C TRP A 346 -4.79 0.42 6.11
N PRO A 347 -3.66 0.39 5.39
CA PRO A 347 -3.69 0.46 3.93
C PRO A 347 -4.49 -0.70 3.35
N PRO A 348 -5.60 -0.45 2.62
CA PRO A 348 -6.44 -1.52 2.10
C PRO A 348 -5.72 -2.36 1.05
N TYR A 349 -6.25 -3.54 0.72
CA TYR A 349 -5.71 -4.35 -0.37
C TYR A 349 -5.71 -3.55 -1.68
N ALA A 350 -4.68 -3.75 -2.51
CA ALA A 350 -4.44 -2.99 -3.73
C ALA A 350 -4.37 -1.46 -3.55
N SER A 351 -4.10 -0.97 -2.33
CA SER A 351 -3.77 0.44 -2.12
C SER A 351 -2.48 0.81 -2.82
N ASP A 352 -2.42 2.05 -3.29
CA ASP A 352 -1.29 2.59 -4.02
C ASP A 352 -0.94 4.02 -3.58
N LEU A 353 0.36 4.29 -3.62
CA LEU A 353 0.95 5.61 -3.51
C LEU A 353 1.63 5.92 -4.84
N THR A 354 1.15 6.94 -5.54
CA THR A 354 1.63 7.33 -6.86
C THR A 354 2.33 8.68 -6.78
N LEU A 355 3.58 8.74 -7.25
CA LEU A 355 4.39 9.96 -7.36
C LEU A 355 4.55 10.32 -8.84
N GLU A 356 4.13 11.52 -9.20
CA GLU A 356 4.24 12.07 -10.56
C GLU A 356 5.23 13.22 -10.55
N LEU A 357 6.28 13.15 -11.36
CA LEU A 357 7.26 14.22 -11.54
C LEU A 357 6.94 15.00 -12.81
N TYR A 358 6.74 16.30 -12.66
CA TYR A 358 6.43 17.23 -13.74
C TYR A 358 7.57 18.24 -13.95
N GLN A 359 7.76 18.65 -15.20
CA GLN A 359 8.52 19.85 -15.54
C GLN A 359 7.59 20.91 -16.12
N HIS A 360 7.62 22.11 -15.57
CA HIS A 360 6.92 23.26 -16.12
C HIS A 360 7.63 23.73 -17.40
N ARG A 361 6.93 23.75 -18.53
CA ARG A 361 7.52 24.03 -19.85
C ARG A 361 8.13 25.43 -19.96
N PRO A 362 7.48 26.51 -19.47
CA PRO A 362 8.03 27.86 -19.53
C PRO A 362 9.22 28.08 -18.60
N SER A 363 9.06 27.83 -17.28
CA SER A 363 10.11 28.14 -16.29
C SER A 363 11.19 27.07 -16.16
N LYS A 364 10.95 25.86 -16.69
CA LYS A 364 11.79 24.66 -16.53
C LYS A 364 11.90 24.15 -15.08
N GLU A 365 11.10 24.70 -14.18
CA GLU A 365 11.01 24.26 -12.79
C GLU A 365 10.34 22.89 -12.69
N TRP A 366 10.66 22.18 -11.61
CA TRP A 366 10.23 20.81 -11.38
C TRP A 366 9.26 20.71 -10.22
N PHE A 367 8.26 19.85 -10.37
CA PHE A 367 7.19 19.68 -9.41
C PHE A 367 6.86 18.20 -9.21
N VAL A 368 6.36 17.86 -8.03
CA VAL A 368 5.91 16.52 -7.67
C VAL A 368 4.45 16.60 -7.26
N ARG A 369 3.61 15.76 -7.85
CA ARG A 369 2.27 15.45 -7.34
C ARG A 369 2.32 14.08 -6.67
N LEU A 370 1.63 13.96 -5.53
CA LEU A 370 1.47 12.70 -4.82
C LEU A 370 -0.02 12.36 -4.70
N ASN A 371 -0.39 11.13 -5.07
CA ASN A 371 -1.72 10.58 -4.89
C ASN A 371 -1.66 9.34 -4.01
N TYR A 372 -2.64 9.19 -3.11
CA TYR A 372 -2.86 7.96 -2.33
C TYR A 372 -4.25 7.43 -2.63
N ASN A 373 -4.34 6.18 -3.11
CA ASN A 373 -5.60 5.56 -3.56
C ASN A 373 -6.37 6.40 -4.60
N GLY A 374 -5.66 7.10 -5.48
CA GLY A 374 -6.23 7.97 -6.50
C GLY A 374 -6.58 9.39 -6.02
N GLU A 375 -6.48 9.69 -4.73
CA GLU A 375 -6.75 11.03 -4.18
C GLU A 375 -5.46 11.83 -4.04
N GLU A 376 -5.42 13.04 -4.60
CA GLU A 376 -4.29 13.96 -4.45
C GLU A 376 -4.06 14.32 -2.98
N GLN A 377 -2.81 14.30 -2.56
CA GLN A 377 -2.40 14.58 -1.18
C GLN A 377 -1.46 15.78 -1.13
N ARG A 378 -1.45 16.45 0.03
CA ARG A 378 -0.46 17.49 0.33
C ARG A 378 0.58 16.96 1.31
N VAL A 379 1.80 16.80 0.82
CA VAL A 379 2.95 16.34 1.61
C VAL A 379 3.34 17.38 2.65
N ARG A 380 3.77 16.94 3.84
CA ARG A 380 4.25 17.85 4.88
C ARG A 380 5.44 18.67 4.37
N GLY A 381 5.36 19.98 4.51
CA GLY A 381 6.38 20.91 4.02
C GLY A 381 6.06 21.51 2.65
N CYS A 382 5.08 20.98 1.92
CA CYS A 382 4.61 21.53 0.65
C CYS A 382 3.38 22.44 0.86
N GLN A 383 3.30 23.54 0.10
CA GLN A 383 2.19 24.50 0.23
C GLN A 383 0.90 24.02 -0.46
N SER A 384 1.01 23.27 -1.56
CA SER A 384 -0.08 22.76 -2.38
C SER A 384 0.15 21.28 -2.76
N GLY A 385 -0.81 20.66 -3.45
CA GLY A 385 -0.68 19.27 -3.93
C GLY A 385 0.33 19.10 -5.07
N LEU A 386 0.57 20.15 -5.87
CA LEU A 386 1.67 20.20 -6.84
C LEU A 386 2.87 20.90 -6.20
N CYS A 387 3.73 20.10 -5.56
CA CYS A 387 4.82 20.60 -4.72
C CYS A 387 6.10 20.87 -5.54
N PRO A 388 6.78 22.02 -5.38
CA PRO A 388 8.11 22.21 -5.95
C PRO A 388 9.06 21.08 -5.56
N LEU A 389 9.81 20.54 -6.52
CA LEU A 389 10.66 19.37 -6.32
C LEU A 389 11.63 19.58 -5.15
N GLN A 390 12.20 20.77 -5.00
CA GLN A 390 13.14 21.07 -3.91
C GLN A 390 12.49 20.99 -2.51
N GLU A 391 11.24 21.46 -2.38
CA GLU A 391 10.48 21.36 -1.13
C GLU A 391 10.18 19.89 -0.80
N PHE A 392 9.71 19.13 -1.81
CA PHE A 392 9.43 17.71 -1.68
C PHE A 392 10.67 16.90 -1.28
N LEU A 393 11.81 17.17 -1.92
CA LEU A 393 13.09 16.53 -1.62
C LEU A 393 13.58 16.86 -0.21
N SER A 394 13.39 18.10 0.24
CA SER A 394 13.71 18.51 1.61
C SER A 394 12.88 17.72 2.62
N ALA A 395 11.56 17.59 2.41
CA ALA A 395 10.67 16.80 3.26
C ALA A 395 11.09 15.33 3.33
N LEU A 396 11.47 14.72 2.19
CA LEU A 396 11.98 13.35 2.17
C LEU A 396 13.34 13.18 2.86
N SER A 397 14.20 14.20 2.80
CA SER A 397 15.57 14.13 3.31
C SER A 397 15.62 13.94 4.84
N GLU A 398 14.57 14.35 5.56
CA GLU A 398 14.45 14.14 7.00
C GLU A 398 14.46 12.66 7.38
N PHE A 399 13.98 11.79 6.49
CA PHE A 399 13.80 10.37 6.74
C PHE A 399 14.62 9.44 5.84
N ALA A 400 15.03 9.90 4.65
CA ALA A 400 15.84 9.12 3.73
C ALA A 400 17.18 8.69 4.37
N LEU A 401 17.64 7.50 3.99
CA LEU A 401 18.94 6.93 4.37
C LEU A 401 19.63 6.41 3.12
N SER A 402 20.88 6.80 2.89
CA SER A 402 21.70 6.18 1.85
C SER A 402 21.97 4.70 2.20
N PRO A 403 22.33 3.86 1.21
CA PRO A 403 22.75 2.50 1.47
C PRO A 403 23.91 2.42 2.48
N GLU A 404 24.85 3.35 2.43
CA GLU A 404 26.02 3.41 3.30
C GLU A 404 25.61 3.75 4.74
N ASP A 405 24.78 4.77 4.92
CA ASP A 405 24.27 5.18 6.24
C ASP A 405 23.41 4.09 6.87
N TYR A 406 22.54 3.46 6.07
CA TYR A 406 21.70 2.36 6.53
C TYR A 406 22.55 1.18 6.99
N LYS A 407 23.54 0.78 6.18
CA LYS A 407 24.47 -0.30 6.55
C LYS A 407 25.23 0.05 7.83
N ALA A 408 25.75 1.27 7.96
CA ALA A 408 26.46 1.71 9.16
C ALA A 408 25.59 1.62 10.42
N LEU A 409 24.34 2.07 10.34
CA LEU A 409 23.39 2.01 11.46
C LEU A 409 22.95 0.59 11.81
N CYS A 410 22.83 -0.29 10.81
CA CYS A 410 22.37 -1.67 11.00
C CYS A 410 23.48 -2.66 11.38
N SER A 411 24.75 -2.28 11.20
CA SER A 411 25.92 -3.13 11.48
C SER A 411 26.44 -3.03 12.93
N VAL A 412 25.81 -2.21 13.79
CA VAL A 412 26.22 -2.09 15.20
C VAL A 412 25.86 -3.40 15.92
N PRO A 413 26.83 -4.19 16.39
CA PRO A 413 26.55 -5.34 17.23
C PRO A 413 25.91 -4.84 18.53
N GLY A 414 24.84 -5.49 18.98
CA GLY A 414 24.37 -5.27 20.35
C GLY A 414 25.51 -5.56 21.34
N PRO A 415 25.53 -4.93 22.53
CA PRO A 415 26.58 -5.21 23.51
C PRO A 415 26.63 -6.72 23.77
N GLU A 416 27.81 -7.31 23.60
CA GLU A 416 28.10 -8.67 24.06
C GLU A 416 27.79 -8.70 25.56
N HIS A 417 26.79 -9.47 25.94
CA HIS A 417 26.52 -9.75 27.35
C HIS A 417 27.74 -10.48 27.91
N ILE A 418 28.55 -9.76 28.70
CA ILE A 418 29.55 -10.30 29.64
C ILE A 418 28.80 -10.91 30.82
#